data_AF-A0A8J8CUT3-F1
#
_entry.id   AF-A0A8J8CUT3-F1
#
_cell.length_a   1.000
_cell.length_b   1.000
_cell.length_c   1.000
_cell.angle_alpha   90.00
_cell.angle_beta   90.00
_cell.angle_gamma   90.00
#
_symmetry.space_group_name_H-M   'P 1'
#
loop_
_entity.id
_entity.type
_entity.pdbx_description
1 polymer ?
#
loop_
_entity_poly.entity_id
_entity_poly.type
_entity_poly.pdbx_seq_one_letter_code
_entity_poly.pdbx_strand_id
1 'polypeptide(L)'
;MVSMLDVVMTIHTVFAALWTGGTLVVAGGVLPAARRELLGEEALALIGRRFSYLTIASVLGLLFTGGHLAGTLYTFESLQSTGRGHLVLTMVGLWLVLPIALYGGFRKLRDISPNQSMATAATAARPWFLAASVVAIALLVVAGLL
;
A
#
# COMPACT_ATOMS: atom_id res chain seq x y z
N MET A 1 27.72 4.27 15.77
CA MET A 1 27.41 2.86 15.48
C MET A 1 25.92 2.77 15.18
N VAL A 2 25.50 2.01 14.17
CA VAL A 2 24.07 1.83 13.82
C VAL A 2 23.43 0.88 14.83
N SER A 3 22.30 1.27 15.42
CA SER A 3 21.57 0.43 16.38
C SER A 3 20.59 -0.53 15.68
N MET A 4 20.12 -1.55 16.39
CA MET A 4 19.07 -2.44 15.86
C MET A 4 17.78 -1.68 15.53
N LEU A 5 17.41 -0.68 16.34
CA LEU A 5 16.25 0.17 16.08
C LEU A 5 16.40 0.94 14.75
N ASP A 6 17.60 1.45 14.46
CA ASP A 6 17.87 2.15 13.20
C ASP A 6 17.70 1.21 11.99
N VAL A 7 18.16 -0.05 12.13
CA VAL A 7 18.00 -1.08 11.08
C VAL A 7 16.52 -1.39 10.85
N VAL A 8 15.76 -1.65 11.91
CA VAL A 8 14.32 -1.96 11.80
C VAL A 8 13.55 -0.76 11.24
N MET A 9 13.84 0.46 11.69
CA MET A 9 13.24 1.68 11.19
C MET A 9 13.54 1.90 9.70
N THR A 10 14.78 1.62 9.28
CA THR A 10 15.18 1.69 7.86
C THR A 10 14.38 0.69 7.03
N ILE A 11 14.31 -0.57 7.45
CA ILE A 11 13.56 -1.62 6.75
C ILE A 11 12.07 -1.24 6.68
N HIS A 12 11.47 -0.79 7.78
CA HIS A 12 10.08 -0.34 7.84
C HIS A 12 9.82 0.77 6.82
N THR A 13 10.67 1.78 6.82
CA THR A 13 10.55 2.95 5.94
C THR A 13 10.69 2.56 4.47
N VAL A 14 11.62 1.66 4.14
CA VAL A 14 11.80 1.16 2.77
C VAL A 14 10.55 0.42 2.28
N PHE A 15 9.98 -0.49 3.07
CA PHE A 15 8.74 -1.17 2.70
C PHE A 15 7.57 -0.20 2.57
N ALA A 16 7.45 0.77 3.49
CA ALA A 16 6.42 1.80 3.44
C ALA A 16 6.53 2.63 2.15
N ALA A 17 7.74 3.08 1.80
CA ALA A 17 8.00 3.87 0.61
C ALA A 17 7.73 3.09 -0.68
N LEU A 18 8.23 1.83 -0.78
CA LEU A 18 8.01 0.99 -1.95
C LEU A 18 6.52 0.69 -2.16
N TRP A 19 5.79 0.42 -1.09
CA TRP A 19 4.38 0.04 -1.21
C TRP A 19 3.48 1.23 -1.54
N THR A 20 3.66 2.35 -0.84
CA THR A 20 2.91 3.60 -1.10
C THR A 20 3.28 4.16 -2.47
N GLY A 21 4.56 4.27 -2.80
CA GLY A 21 5.04 4.72 -4.12
C GLY A 21 4.56 3.81 -5.25
N GLY A 22 4.66 2.49 -5.08
CA GLY A 22 4.13 1.51 -6.04
C GLY A 22 2.63 1.66 -6.25
N THR A 23 1.86 1.90 -5.18
CA THR A 23 0.42 2.16 -5.25
C THR A 23 0.12 3.39 -6.12
N LEU A 24 0.86 4.49 -5.90
CA LEU A 24 0.69 5.73 -6.66
C LEU A 24 1.07 5.56 -8.13
N VAL A 25 2.15 4.82 -8.43
CA VAL A 25 2.55 4.50 -9.81
C VAL A 25 1.50 3.65 -10.51
N VAL A 26 0.93 2.65 -9.83
CA VAL A 26 -0.13 1.82 -10.41
C VAL A 26 -1.38 2.64 -10.67
N ALA A 27 -1.81 3.46 -9.72
CA ALA A 27 -3.01 4.27 -9.84
C ALA A 27 -2.88 5.41 -10.88
N GLY A 28 -1.71 6.06 -10.92
CA GLY A 28 -1.46 7.26 -11.73
C GLY A 28 -0.82 7.01 -13.09
N GLY A 29 -0.07 5.91 -13.25
CA GLY A 29 0.63 5.57 -14.49
C GLY A 29 0.07 4.34 -15.18
N VAL A 30 0.07 3.20 -14.47
CA VAL A 30 -0.29 1.90 -15.06
C VAL A 30 -1.77 1.84 -15.42
N LEU A 31 -2.66 2.22 -14.49
CA LEU A 31 -4.08 2.10 -14.70
C LEU A 31 -4.61 3.06 -15.78
N PRO A 32 -4.18 4.33 -15.85
CA PRO A 32 -4.53 5.20 -16.97
C PRO A 32 -4.02 4.70 -18.32
N ALA A 33 -2.81 4.13 -18.38
CA ALA A 33 -2.28 3.53 -19.59
C ALA A 33 -3.11 2.31 -20.05
N ALA A 34 -3.47 1.42 -19.12
CA ALA A 34 -4.34 0.27 -19.39
C ALA A 34 -5.73 0.69 -19.90
N ARG A 35 -6.32 1.76 -19.32
CA ARG A 35 -7.60 2.32 -19.76
C ARG A 35 -7.57 2.91 -21.17
N ARG A 36 -6.39 3.33 -21.64
CA ARG A 36 -6.16 3.85 -22.99
C ARG A 36 -5.62 2.78 -23.95
N GLU A 37 -5.64 1.52 -23.53
CA GLU A 37 -5.16 0.37 -24.31
C GLU A 37 -3.67 0.50 -24.74
N LEU A 38 -2.89 1.26 -23.97
CA LEU A 38 -1.45 1.43 -24.20
C LEU A 38 -0.60 0.29 -23.61
N LEU A 39 -1.23 -0.59 -22.83
CA LEU A 39 -0.59 -1.76 -22.24
C LEU A 39 -1.30 -3.02 -22.73
N GLY A 40 -0.55 -3.95 -23.30
CA GLY A 40 -1.05 -5.29 -23.62
C GLY A 40 -1.40 -6.09 -22.36
N GLU A 41 -2.25 -7.09 -22.53
CA GLU A 41 -2.74 -7.95 -21.44
C GLU A 41 -1.60 -8.62 -20.65
N GLU A 42 -0.62 -9.19 -21.35
CA GLU A 42 0.53 -9.85 -20.72
C GLU A 42 1.36 -8.89 -19.85
N ALA A 43 1.58 -7.67 -20.35
CA ALA A 43 2.33 -6.65 -19.62
C ALA A 43 1.58 -6.24 -18.34
N LEU A 44 0.27 -6.04 -18.43
CA LEU A 44 -0.54 -5.68 -17.27
C LEU A 44 -0.64 -6.83 -16.26
N ALA A 45 -0.76 -8.07 -16.72
CA ALA A 45 -0.76 -9.26 -15.87
C ALA A 45 0.58 -9.43 -15.13
N LEU A 46 1.70 -9.19 -15.82
CA LEU A 46 3.03 -9.20 -15.20
C LEU A 46 3.16 -8.10 -14.14
N ILE A 47 2.80 -6.85 -14.47
CA ILE A 47 2.85 -5.72 -13.53
C ILE A 47 1.97 -6.00 -12.31
N GLY A 48 0.72 -6.44 -12.52
CA GLY A 48 -0.21 -6.78 -11.46
C GLY A 48 0.31 -7.89 -10.55
N ARG A 49 0.90 -8.94 -11.12
CA ARG A 49 1.52 -10.03 -10.35
C ARG A 49 2.71 -9.55 -9.52
N ARG A 50 3.62 -8.76 -10.10
CA ARG A 50 4.78 -8.20 -9.39
C ARG A 50 4.36 -7.25 -8.27
N PHE A 51 3.39 -6.40 -8.53
CA PHE A 51 2.86 -5.48 -7.53
C PHE A 51 2.10 -6.21 -6.40
N SER A 52 1.44 -7.33 -6.70
CA SER A 52 0.85 -8.21 -5.69
C SER A 52 1.92 -8.81 -4.76
N TYR A 53 3.03 -9.33 -5.31
CA TYR A 53 4.14 -9.81 -4.48
C TYR A 53 4.74 -8.70 -3.62
N LEU A 54 4.94 -7.51 -4.18
CA LEU A 54 5.40 -6.35 -3.41
C LEU A 54 4.41 -6.00 -2.29
N THR A 55 3.11 -6.04 -2.56
CA THR A 55 2.05 -5.77 -1.56
C THR A 55 2.12 -6.78 -0.42
N ILE A 56 2.18 -8.08 -0.72
CA ILE A 56 2.27 -9.14 0.30
C ILE A 56 3.54 -8.98 1.14
N ALA A 57 4.69 -8.79 0.49
CA ALA A 57 5.95 -8.58 1.18
C ALA A 57 5.92 -7.33 2.08
N SER A 58 5.31 -6.25 1.61
CA SER A 58 5.21 -4.99 2.36
C SER A 58 4.24 -5.09 3.52
N VAL A 59 3.09 -5.74 3.35
CA VAL A 59 2.13 -5.97 4.45
C VAL A 59 2.83 -6.74 5.57
N LEU A 60 3.49 -7.85 5.25
CA LEU A 60 4.19 -8.66 6.25
C LEU A 60 5.39 -7.93 6.85
N GLY A 61 6.21 -7.30 6.01
CA GLY A 61 7.38 -6.54 6.46
C GLY A 61 6.99 -5.41 7.41
N LEU A 62 5.95 -4.63 7.09
CA LEU A 62 5.44 -3.55 7.92
C LEU A 62 4.76 -4.06 9.19
N LEU A 63 4.08 -5.20 9.15
CA LEU A 63 3.51 -5.82 10.35
C LEU A 63 4.62 -6.17 11.35
N PHE A 64 5.66 -6.86 10.91
CA PHE A 64 6.73 -7.29 11.81
C PHE A 64 7.60 -6.12 12.29
N THR A 65 8.03 -5.25 11.38
CA THR A 65 8.88 -4.10 11.75
C THR A 65 8.09 -3.05 12.51
N GLY A 66 6.86 -2.74 12.09
CA GLY A 66 5.98 -1.78 12.77
C GLY A 66 5.53 -2.29 14.14
N GLY A 67 5.21 -3.58 14.25
CA GLY A 67 4.90 -4.22 15.53
C GLY A 67 6.09 -4.18 16.49
N HIS A 68 7.31 -4.45 16.01
CA HIS A 68 8.53 -4.34 16.83
C HIS A 68 8.80 -2.90 17.27
N LEU A 69 8.71 -1.92 16.36
CA LEU A 69 8.89 -0.50 16.68
C LEU A 69 7.84 -0.02 17.69
N ALA A 70 6.56 -0.33 17.46
CA ALA A 70 5.48 0.05 18.37
C ALA A 70 5.67 -0.59 19.76
N GLY A 71 5.97 -1.88 19.82
CA GLY A 71 6.19 -2.59 21.09
C GLY A 71 7.46 -2.20 21.85
N THR A 72 8.43 -1.59 21.18
CA THR A 72 9.67 -1.12 21.81
C THR A 72 9.59 0.34 22.23
N LEU A 73 8.93 1.18 21.43
CA LEU A 73 8.90 2.63 21.63
C LEU A 73 7.68 3.12 22.40
N TYR A 74 6.63 2.30 22.54
CA TYR A 74 5.38 2.70 23.17
C TYR A 74 4.88 1.66 24.17
N THR A 75 4.30 2.15 25.26
CA THR A 75 3.43 1.36 26.15
C THR A 75 1.97 1.46 25.69
N PHE A 76 1.12 0.53 26.15
CA PHE A 76 -0.32 0.57 25.90
C PHE A 76 -0.94 1.92 26.27
N GLU A 77 -0.59 2.46 27.44
CA GLU A 77 -1.07 3.76 27.89
C GLU A 77 -0.61 4.88 26.95
N SER A 78 0.69 4.93 26.60
CA SER A 78 1.22 5.98 25.73
C SER A 78 0.64 5.97 24.32
N LEU A 79 0.21 4.80 23.80
CA LEU A 79 -0.48 4.68 22.51
C LEU A 79 -1.85 5.37 22.54
N GLN A 80 -2.53 5.37 23.68
CA GLN A 80 -3.91 5.84 23.82
C GLN A 80 -4.03 7.24 24.43
N SER A 81 -2.98 7.73 25.08
CA SER A 81 -3.03 9.01 25.81
C SER A 81 -2.16 10.12 25.19
N THR A 82 -1.34 9.81 24.19
CA THR A 82 -0.41 10.79 23.59
C THR A 82 -0.71 11.05 22.12
N GLY A 83 -0.40 12.27 21.65
CA GLY A 83 -0.56 12.64 20.24
C GLY A 83 0.23 11.73 19.28
N ARG A 84 1.48 11.39 19.63
CA ARG A 84 2.31 10.44 18.86
C ARG A 84 1.69 9.03 18.86
N GLY A 85 1.18 8.58 20.00
CA GLY A 85 0.47 7.30 20.12
C GLY A 85 -0.74 7.21 19.19
N HIS A 86 -1.57 8.25 19.15
CA HIS A 86 -2.71 8.32 18.23
C HIS A 86 -2.31 8.31 16.75
N LEU A 87 -1.18 8.93 16.39
CA LEU A 87 -0.63 8.85 15.03
C LEU A 87 -0.23 7.41 14.69
N VAL A 88 0.41 6.67 15.59
CA VAL A 88 0.73 5.25 15.38
C VAL A 88 -0.54 4.42 15.20
N LEU A 89 -1.55 4.61 16.05
CA LEU A 89 -2.83 3.90 15.92
C LEU A 89 -3.54 4.22 14.60
N THR A 90 -3.49 5.49 14.17
CA THR A 90 -4.02 5.92 12.86
C THR A 90 -3.26 5.24 11.73
N MET A 91 -1.92 5.18 11.81
CA MET A 91 -1.08 4.51 10.83
C MET A 91 -1.41 3.02 10.71
N VAL A 92 -1.64 2.32 11.82
CA VAL A 92 -2.08 0.92 11.83
C VAL A 92 -3.45 0.76 11.17
N GLY A 93 -4.40 1.64 11.48
CA GLY A 93 -5.72 1.64 10.84
C GLY A 93 -5.63 1.82 9.32
N LEU A 94 -4.86 2.80 8.86
CA LEU A 94 -4.63 3.04 7.43
C LEU A 94 -3.88 1.87 6.75
N TRP A 95 -2.92 1.28 7.45
CA TRP A 95 -2.18 0.08 7.00
C TRP A 95 -3.12 -1.11 6.78
N LEU A 96 -4.17 -1.27 7.58
CA LEU A 96 -5.21 -2.30 7.38
C LEU A 96 -6.15 -1.97 6.20
N VAL A 97 -6.47 -0.68 6.00
CA VAL A 97 -7.39 -0.24 4.93
C VAL A 97 -6.76 -0.34 3.54
N LEU A 98 -5.48 0.03 3.40
CA LEU A 98 -4.79 0.01 2.11
C LEU A 98 -4.87 -1.35 1.37
N PRO A 99 -4.54 -2.51 1.97
CA PRO A 99 -4.59 -3.80 1.29
C PRO A 99 -6.02 -4.21 0.95
N ILE A 100 -7.02 -3.81 1.74
CA ILE A 100 -8.44 -4.02 1.42
C ILE A 100 -8.81 -3.26 0.14
N ALA A 101 -8.43 -1.99 0.05
CA ALA A 101 -8.67 -1.18 -1.14
C ALA A 101 -7.97 -1.75 -2.38
N LEU A 102 -6.69 -2.12 -2.24
CA LEU A 102 -5.91 -2.75 -3.31
C LEU A 102 -6.52 -4.10 -3.75
N TYR A 103 -6.95 -4.94 -2.82
CA TYR A 103 -7.62 -6.21 -3.12
C TYR A 103 -8.90 -5.99 -3.95
N GLY A 104 -9.71 -4.99 -3.58
CA GLY A 104 -10.90 -4.60 -4.36
C GLY A 104 -10.56 -4.22 -5.80
N GLY A 105 -9.49 -3.42 -5.99
CA GLY A 105 -8.99 -3.04 -7.31
C GLY A 105 -8.48 -4.23 -8.12
N PHE A 106 -7.65 -5.07 -7.53
CA PHE A 106 -7.12 -6.27 -8.19
C PHE A 106 -8.21 -7.28 -8.54
N ARG A 107 -9.27 -7.41 -7.72
CA ARG A 107 -10.41 -8.25 -8.05
C ARG A 107 -11.06 -7.83 -9.37
N LYS A 108 -11.23 -6.53 -9.60
CA LYS A 108 -11.76 -6.01 -10.87
C LYS A 108 -10.86 -6.29 -12.08
N LEU A 109 -9.55 -6.39 -11.88
CA LEU A 109 -8.60 -6.73 -12.94
C LEU A 109 -8.49 -8.24 -13.21
N ARG A 110 -8.94 -9.10 -12.29
CA ARG A 110 -8.89 -10.56 -12.46
C ARG A 110 -10.21 -11.17 -12.90
N ASP A 111 -11.33 -10.56 -12.53
CA ASP A 111 -12.68 -11.04 -12.86
C ASP A 111 -13.10 -10.67 -14.30
N ILE A 112 -12.18 -10.80 -15.26
CA ILE A 112 -12.41 -10.43 -16.66
C ILE A 112 -13.06 -11.60 -17.39
N SER A 113 -14.23 -11.35 -17.99
CA SER A 113 -14.89 -12.34 -18.85
C SER A 113 -14.20 -12.43 -20.21
N PRO A 114 -14.26 -13.58 -20.93
CA PRO A 114 -13.57 -13.77 -22.22
C PRO A 114 -13.85 -12.69 -23.28
N ASN A 115 -15.00 -12.02 -23.21
CA ASN A 115 -15.40 -10.98 -24.16
C ASN A 115 -15.20 -9.54 -23.63
N GLN A 116 -14.59 -9.35 -22.46
CA GLN A 116 -14.46 -8.05 -21.81
C GLN A 116 -13.07 -7.44 -22.05
N SER A 117 -13.03 -6.22 -22.60
CA SER A 117 -11.76 -5.49 -22.79
C SER A 117 -11.10 -5.15 -21.45
N MET A 118 -9.77 -5.23 -21.43
CA MET A 118 -8.92 -4.82 -20.30
C MET A 118 -9.15 -3.35 -19.91
N ALA A 119 -9.46 -2.47 -20.87
CA ALA A 119 -9.77 -1.08 -20.58
C ALA A 119 -11.03 -0.92 -19.72
N THR A 120 -12.01 -1.82 -19.89
CA THR A 120 -13.23 -1.85 -19.07
C THR A 120 -12.91 -2.29 -17.65
N ALA A 121 -12.12 -3.35 -17.49
CA ALA A 121 -11.67 -3.83 -16.19
C ALA A 121 -10.85 -2.77 -15.44
N ALA A 122 -9.93 -2.11 -16.15
CA ALA A 122 -9.12 -1.02 -15.60
C ALA A 122 -9.98 0.20 -15.20
N THR A 123 -11.02 0.50 -15.96
CA THR A 123 -11.99 1.56 -15.60
C THR A 123 -12.77 1.20 -14.34
N ALA A 124 -13.20 -0.06 -14.20
CA ALA A 124 -13.89 -0.55 -13.00
C ALA A 124 -12.99 -0.62 -11.75
N ALA A 125 -11.69 -0.88 -11.93
CA ALA A 125 -10.71 -0.90 -10.85
C ALA A 125 -10.33 0.50 -10.35
N ARG A 126 -10.50 1.54 -11.17
CA ARG A 126 -10.08 2.92 -10.89
C ARG A 126 -10.51 3.49 -9.52
N PRO A 127 -11.78 3.45 -9.10
CA PRO A 127 -12.16 4.00 -7.80
C PRO A 127 -11.40 3.37 -6.63
N TRP A 128 -11.12 2.06 -6.70
CA TRP A 128 -10.36 1.35 -5.68
C TRP A 128 -8.91 1.80 -5.60
N PHE A 129 -8.23 1.94 -6.75
CA PHE A 129 -6.84 2.42 -6.79
C PHE A 129 -6.71 3.91 -6.42
N LEU A 130 -7.74 4.73 -6.66
CA LEU A 130 -7.79 6.11 -6.17
C LEU A 130 -7.96 6.16 -4.66
N ALA A 131 -8.88 5.36 -4.09
CA ALA A 131 -9.01 5.25 -2.64
C ALA A 131 -7.71 4.77 -2.00
N ALA A 132 -7.07 3.75 -2.57
CA ALA A 132 -5.76 3.27 -2.15
C ALA A 132 -4.68 4.38 -2.22
N SER A 133 -4.71 5.24 -3.25
CA SER A 133 -3.79 6.38 -3.37
C SER A 133 -3.99 7.40 -2.25
N VAL A 134 -5.25 7.72 -1.92
CA VAL A 134 -5.56 8.62 -0.79
C VAL A 134 -5.03 8.03 0.53
N VAL A 135 -5.27 6.74 0.76
CA VAL A 135 -4.77 6.04 1.96
C VAL A 135 -3.24 6.00 2.00
N ALA A 136 -2.59 5.75 0.86
CA ALA A 136 -1.13 5.75 0.74
C ALA A 136 -0.53 7.13 1.04
N ILE A 137 -1.13 8.22 0.53
CA ILE A 137 -0.71 9.58 0.84
C ILE A 137 -0.94 9.90 2.32
N ALA A 138 -2.08 9.50 2.88
CA ALA A 138 -2.37 9.69 4.30
C ALA A 138 -1.34 8.96 5.18
N LEU A 139 -0.94 7.74 4.82
CA LEU A 139 0.15 7.01 5.49
C LEU A 139 1.47 7.78 5.46
N LEU A 140 1.84 8.35 4.31
CA LEU A 140 3.06 9.16 4.18
C LEU A 140 3.00 10.43 5.02
N VAL A 141 1.85 11.11 5.05
CA VAL A 141 1.65 12.30 5.89
C VAL A 141 1.76 11.94 7.37
N VAL A 142 1.09 10.87 7.82
CA VAL A 142 1.16 10.41 9.22
C VAL A 142 2.58 10.02 9.59
N ALA A 143 3.30 9.32 8.70
CA ALA A 143 4.70 8.97 8.90
C ALA A 143 5.61 10.21 9.00
N GLY A 144 5.36 11.26 8.22
CA GLY A 144 6.12 12.51 8.30
C GLY A 144 5.84 13.36 9.55
N LEU A 145 4.73 13.09 10.25
CA LEU A 145 4.37 13.74 11.52
C LEU A 145 4.89 12.97 12.75
N LEU A 146 5.36 11.72 12.56
CA LEU A 146 5.99 10.87 13.57
C LEU A 146 7.50 11.13 13.62
#